data_AF-A0A939B0K8-F1
#
_entry.id   AF-A0A939B0K8-F1
#
_cell.length_a   1.000
_cell.length_b   1.000
_cell.length_c   1.000
_cell.angle_alpha   90.00
_cell.angle_beta   90.00
_cell.angle_gamma   90.00
#
_symmetry.space_group_name_H-M   'P 1'
#
loop_
_entity.id
_entity.type
_entity.pdbx_description
1 polymer ?
#
loop_
_entity_poly.entity_id
_entity_poly.type
_entity_poly.pdbx_seq_one_letter_code
_entity_poly.pdbx_strand_id
1 'polypeptide(L)'
;MAAEASAAGRLFLITGPSGVGKGTLVSALLQRHPQIWLSVSATTRAPRSGEVEGQHYFFLDRAGFEAKVAQAGLLEWAEFAGNCYGTPREPVEQQLAAGRPVLLEIELEGARQVRQSFPSGFQIFIKPPSFEELERRIRGRGTDSEEAISRRLERARVELAAEAEFDAVLVNDDL
;
A
#
# COMPACT_ATOMS: atom_id res chain seq x y z
N MET A 1 35.16 0.32 23.10
CA MET A 1 34.16 1.14 22.37
C MET A 1 33.08 0.19 21.89
N ALA A 2 31.93 0.20 22.54
CA ALA A 2 30.79 -0.62 22.13
C ALA A 2 30.27 -0.06 20.80
N ALA A 3 30.15 -0.91 19.78
CA ALA A 3 29.47 -0.55 18.55
C ALA A 3 28.03 -0.14 18.89
N GLU A 4 27.60 1.06 18.49
CA GLU A 4 26.19 1.42 18.54
C GLU A 4 25.42 0.35 17.78
N ALA A 5 24.48 -0.31 18.46
CA ALA A 5 23.54 -1.19 17.79
C ALA A 5 22.79 -0.35 16.76
N SER A 6 23.02 -0.62 15.47
CA SER A 6 22.26 0.02 14.38
C SER A 6 20.78 -0.18 14.66
N ALA A 7 20.05 0.89 15.00
CA ALA A 7 18.63 0.80 15.25
C ALA A 7 17.94 0.24 14.00
N ALA A 8 17.09 -0.77 14.17
CA ALA A 8 16.31 -1.31 13.06
C ALA A 8 15.52 -0.19 12.38
N GLY A 9 15.39 -0.28 11.06
CA GLY A 9 14.60 0.62 10.25
C GLY A 9 13.15 0.65 10.74
N ARG A 10 12.45 1.74 10.41
CA ARG A 10 11.05 1.93 10.81
C ARG A 10 10.14 1.57 9.64
N LEU A 11 9.08 0.82 9.93
CA LEU A 11 8.03 0.49 8.97
C LEU A 11 6.96 1.60 8.99
N PHE A 12 6.71 2.19 7.83
CA PHE A 12 5.62 3.12 7.58
C PHE A 12 4.63 2.49 6.60
N LEU A 13 3.35 2.75 6.83
CA LEU A 13 2.29 2.28 5.96
C LEU A 13 1.41 3.47 5.55
N ILE A 14 1.08 3.54 4.28
CA ILE A 14 0.14 4.52 3.74
C ILE A 14 -1.04 3.77 3.15
N THR A 15 -2.23 4.09 3.62
CA THR A 15 -3.49 3.61 3.05
C THR A 15 -4.51 4.74 2.94
N GLY A 16 -5.68 4.45 2.40
CA GLY A 16 -6.74 5.43 2.17
C GLY A 16 -7.53 5.10 0.92
N PRO A 17 -8.63 5.83 0.64
CA PRO A 17 -9.55 5.45 -0.43
C PRO A 17 -8.91 5.43 -1.81
N SER A 18 -9.46 4.62 -2.71
CA SER A 18 -9.08 4.67 -4.12
C SER A 18 -9.36 6.07 -4.70
N GLY A 19 -8.39 6.66 -5.39
CA GLY A 19 -8.51 8.00 -5.98
C GLY A 19 -8.08 9.16 -5.08
N VAL A 20 -7.67 8.90 -3.83
CA VAL A 20 -7.22 9.95 -2.90
C VAL A 20 -5.87 10.57 -3.27
N GLY A 21 -5.06 9.92 -4.11
CA GLY A 21 -3.77 10.44 -4.57
C GLY A 21 -2.52 9.85 -3.92
N LYS A 22 -2.62 8.68 -3.27
CA LYS A 22 -1.51 7.98 -2.59
C LYS A 22 -0.25 7.86 -3.45
N GLY A 23 -0.36 7.30 -4.66
CA GLY A 23 0.79 7.15 -5.56
C GLY A 23 1.53 8.46 -5.89
N THR A 24 0.81 9.57 -6.04
CA THR A 24 1.43 10.90 -6.25
C THR A 24 2.19 11.34 -5.00
N LEU A 25 1.59 11.21 -3.82
CA LEU A 25 2.25 11.51 -2.54
C LEU A 25 3.50 10.64 -2.33
N VAL A 26 3.39 9.33 -2.58
CA VAL A 26 4.49 8.38 -2.45
C VAL A 26 5.62 8.73 -3.41
N SER A 27 5.31 9.04 -4.67
CA SER A 27 6.32 9.46 -5.65
C SER A 27 7.06 10.72 -5.18
N ALA A 28 6.32 11.75 -4.74
CA ALA A 28 6.90 12.98 -4.24
C ALA A 28 7.72 12.77 -2.94
N LEU A 29 7.29 11.86 -2.07
CA LEU A 29 8.01 11.48 -0.86
C LEU A 29 9.34 10.81 -1.19
N LEU A 30 9.36 9.85 -2.11
CA LEU A 30 10.57 9.12 -2.51
C LEU A 30 11.58 10.01 -3.24
N GLN A 31 11.11 11.00 -4.00
CA GLN A 31 11.99 12.01 -4.62
C GLN A 31 12.71 12.86 -3.57
N ARG A 32 12.02 13.25 -2.49
CA ARG A 32 12.58 14.05 -1.39
C ARG A 32 13.41 13.22 -0.41
N HIS A 33 13.07 11.94 -0.25
CA HIS A 33 13.70 11.03 0.70
C HIS A 33 14.10 9.71 0.02
N PRO A 34 15.15 9.73 -0.83
CA PRO A 34 15.58 8.55 -1.61
C PRO A 34 16.10 7.39 -0.73
N GLN A 35 16.37 7.65 0.55
CA GLN A 35 16.72 6.61 1.51
C GLN A 35 15.54 5.71 1.89
N ILE A 36 14.29 6.13 1.67
CA ILE A 36 13.12 5.29 1.93
C ILE A 36 13.10 4.17 0.88
N TRP A 37 12.86 2.95 1.33
CA TRP A 37 12.60 1.83 0.44
C TRP A 37 11.09 1.60 0.32
N LEU A 38 10.56 1.75 -0.89
CA LEU A 38 9.18 1.40 -1.19
C LEU A 38 9.10 -0.12 -1.43
N SER A 39 8.20 -0.79 -0.71
CA SER A 39 7.99 -2.22 -0.88
C SER A 39 7.31 -2.53 -2.22
N VAL A 40 7.80 -3.60 -2.86
CA VAL A 40 7.26 -4.11 -4.13
C VAL A 40 6.34 -5.28 -3.81
N SER A 41 5.06 -5.15 -4.14
CA SER A 41 4.06 -6.21 -3.89
C SER A 41 4.26 -7.38 -4.86
N ALA A 42 3.85 -8.58 -4.45
CA ALA A 42 3.64 -9.71 -5.34
C ALA A 42 2.22 -9.66 -5.93
N THR A 43 2.04 -10.16 -7.15
CA THR A 43 0.73 -10.34 -7.77
C THR A 43 0.64 -11.57 -8.66
N THR A 44 -0.55 -12.15 -8.78
CA THR A 44 -0.84 -13.22 -9.75
C THR A 44 -1.27 -12.72 -11.12
N ARG A 45 -1.44 -11.39 -11.27
CA ARG A 45 -1.79 -10.79 -12.55
C ARG A 45 -0.58 -10.86 -13.50
N ALA A 46 -0.82 -11.12 -14.78
CA ALA A 46 0.22 -11.00 -15.78
C ALA A 46 0.76 -9.54 -15.87
N PRO A 47 2.07 -9.34 -16.13
CA PRO A 47 2.64 -8.02 -16.33
C PRO A 47 1.99 -7.31 -17.52
N ARG A 48 1.70 -6.01 -17.36
CA ARG A 48 1.31 -5.12 -18.45
C ARG A 48 2.54 -4.69 -19.23
N SER A 49 2.33 -4.19 -20.46
CA SER A 49 3.39 -3.59 -21.26
C SER A 49 4.11 -2.49 -20.47
N GLY A 50 5.43 -2.61 -20.35
CA GLY A 50 6.30 -1.69 -19.62
C GLY A 50 6.48 -1.99 -18.12
N GLU A 51 5.70 -2.91 -17.53
CA GLU A 51 5.96 -3.37 -16.16
C GLU A 51 7.19 -4.29 -16.13
N VAL A 52 8.00 -4.13 -15.08
CA VAL A 52 9.27 -4.83 -14.88
C VAL A 52 9.22 -5.63 -13.58
N GLU A 53 9.58 -6.92 -13.67
CA GLU A 53 9.68 -7.86 -12.55
C GLU A 53 10.61 -7.32 -11.46
N GLY A 54 10.18 -7.40 -10.20
CA GLY A 54 10.92 -6.95 -9.02
C GLY A 54 11.04 -5.43 -8.87
N GLN A 55 10.55 -4.65 -9.83
CA GLN A 55 10.47 -3.19 -9.73
C GLN A 55 9.02 -2.71 -9.54
N HIS A 56 8.10 -3.25 -10.32
CA HIS A 56 6.68 -2.86 -10.25
C HIS A 56 5.89 -3.84 -9.39
N TYR A 57 6.08 -5.13 -9.65
CA TYR A 57 5.58 -6.23 -8.86
C TYR A 57 6.54 -7.42 -8.94
N PHE A 58 6.42 -8.33 -7.98
CA PHE A 58 6.84 -9.72 -8.17
C PHE A 58 5.69 -10.49 -8.84
N PHE A 59 5.85 -10.82 -10.10
CA PHE A 59 4.83 -11.54 -10.87
C PHE A 59 4.94 -13.04 -10.59
N LEU A 60 3.96 -13.57 -9.88
CA LEU A 60 3.87 -14.98 -9.50
C LEU A 60 2.73 -15.66 -10.27
N ASP A 61 2.79 -16.97 -10.41
CA ASP A 61 1.58 -17.74 -10.71
C ASP A 61 0.76 -17.94 -9.43
N ARG A 62 -0.49 -18.41 -9.58
CA ARG A 62 -1.40 -18.63 -8.45
C ARG A 62 -0.80 -19.62 -7.43
N ALA A 63 -0.19 -20.70 -7.91
CA ALA A 63 0.41 -21.73 -7.06
C ALA A 63 1.59 -21.17 -6.23
N GLY A 64 2.47 -20.38 -6.83
CA GLY A 64 3.58 -19.72 -6.14
C GLY A 64 3.11 -18.69 -5.12
N PHE A 65 2.03 -17.96 -5.42
CA PHE A 65 1.41 -17.05 -4.45
C PHE A 65 0.83 -17.82 -3.25
N GLU A 66 0.06 -18.88 -3.51
CA GLU A 66 -0.54 -19.72 -2.47
C GLU A 66 0.52 -20.41 -1.60
N ALA A 67 1.64 -20.85 -2.19
CA ALA A 67 2.77 -21.37 -1.45
C ALA A 67 3.36 -20.34 -0.47
N LYS A 68 3.47 -19.06 -0.88
CA LYS A 68 3.91 -17.98 0.03
C LYS A 68 2.91 -17.73 1.14
N VAL A 69 1.61 -17.77 0.86
CA VAL A 69 0.56 -17.65 1.89
C VAL A 69 0.69 -18.79 2.92
N ALA A 70 0.81 -20.04 2.46
CA ALA A 70 0.93 -21.21 3.32
C ALA A 70 2.18 -21.19 4.22
N GLN A 71 3.24 -20.51 3.79
CA GLN A 71 4.49 -20.37 4.53
C GLN A 71 4.55 -19.08 5.38
N ALA A 72 3.44 -18.34 5.53
CA ALA A 72 3.41 -17.03 6.18
C ALA A 72 4.42 -16.02 5.59
N GLY A 73 4.76 -16.18 4.31
CA GLY A 73 5.75 -15.38 3.58
C GLY A 73 5.23 -14.02 3.10
N LEU A 74 3.99 -13.65 3.44
CA LEU A 74 3.39 -12.36 3.14
C LEU A 74 3.00 -11.65 4.45
N LEU A 75 3.19 -10.33 4.51
CA LEU A 75 2.71 -9.50 5.63
C LEU A 75 1.20 -9.30 5.60
N GLU A 76 0.67 -9.23 4.38
CA GLU A 76 -0.73 -9.07 4.05
C GLU A 76 -0.97 -9.59 2.63
N TRP A 77 -2.22 -9.95 2.33
CA TRP A 77 -2.66 -10.21 0.98
C TRP A 77 -4.17 -10.05 0.82
N ALA A 78 -4.60 -9.84 -0.42
CA ALA A 78 -6.00 -9.78 -0.80
C ALA A 78 -6.20 -10.28 -2.24
N GLU A 79 -7.43 -10.69 -2.55
CA GLU A 79 -7.85 -10.95 -3.92
C GLU A 79 -8.67 -9.78 -4.46
N PHE A 80 -8.27 -9.26 -5.64
CA PHE A 80 -8.97 -8.19 -6.32
C PHE A 80 -9.13 -8.54 -7.80
N ALA A 81 -10.39 -8.54 -8.26
CA ALA A 81 -10.75 -8.86 -9.65
C ALA A 81 -10.12 -10.18 -10.15
N GLY A 82 -10.16 -11.23 -9.32
CA GLY A 82 -9.64 -12.57 -9.62
C GLY A 82 -8.12 -12.71 -9.55
N ASN A 83 -7.38 -11.66 -9.15
CA ASN A 83 -5.93 -11.71 -8.98
C ASN A 83 -5.55 -11.48 -7.52
N CYS A 84 -4.57 -12.21 -7.03
CA CYS A 84 -4.02 -11.96 -5.70
C CYS A 84 -2.98 -10.84 -5.75
N TYR A 85 -2.89 -10.11 -4.65
CA TYR A 85 -1.87 -9.12 -4.36
C TYR A 85 -1.44 -9.30 -2.91
N GLY A 86 -0.17 -9.08 -2.61
CA GLY A 86 0.30 -9.11 -1.23
C GLY A 86 1.73 -8.64 -1.09
N THR A 87 2.13 -8.32 0.13
CA THR A 87 3.45 -7.77 0.42
C THR A 87 4.41 -8.87 0.89
N PRO A 88 5.47 -9.20 0.12
CA PRO A 88 6.47 -10.18 0.53
C PRO A 88 7.16 -9.77 1.84
N ARG A 89 7.14 -10.68 2.81
CA ARG A 89 7.68 -10.45 4.16
C ARG A 89 9.20 -10.28 4.16
N GLU A 90 9.90 -11.21 3.52
CA GLU A 90 11.36 -11.29 3.59
C GLU A 90 12.08 -10.00 3.11
N PRO A 91 11.75 -9.41 1.96
CA PRO A 91 12.37 -8.14 1.54
C PRO A 91 12.12 -7.00 2.53
N VAL A 92 10.93 -6.93 3.13
CA VAL A 92 10.62 -5.90 4.13
C VAL A 92 11.49 -6.08 5.37
N GLU A 93 11.56 -7.30 5.91
CA GLU A 93 12.35 -7.60 7.11
C GLU A 93 13.85 -7.37 6.87
N GLN A 94 14.37 -7.70 5.68
CA GLN A 94 15.75 -7.45 5.31
C GLN A 94 16.08 -5.94 5.30
N GLN A 95 15.22 -5.11 4.73
CA GLN A 95 15.44 -3.66 4.67
C GLN A 95 15.35 -3.00 6.06
N LEU A 96 14.40 -3.46 6.88
CA LEU A 96 14.29 -3.02 8.28
C LEU A 96 15.54 -3.43 9.08
N ALA A 97 16.02 -4.68 8.92
CA ALA A 97 17.24 -5.13 9.59
C ALA A 97 18.49 -4.34 9.17
N ALA A 98 18.52 -3.86 7.92
CA ALA A 98 19.57 -2.98 7.39
C ALA A 98 19.46 -1.52 7.87
N GLY A 99 18.53 -1.20 8.78
CA GLY A 99 18.35 0.17 9.29
C GLY A 99 17.62 1.11 8.32
N ARG A 100 17.10 0.59 7.20
CA ARG A 100 16.46 1.42 6.16
C ARG A 100 14.98 1.64 6.48
N PRO A 101 14.45 2.88 6.39
CA PRO A 101 13.02 3.12 6.48
C PRO A 101 12.29 2.41 5.34
N VAL A 102 11.23 1.67 5.68
CA VAL A 102 10.40 0.94 4.72
C VAL A 102 9.03 1.59 4.62
N LEU A 103 8.52 1.74 3.40
CA LEU A 103 7.20 2.26 3.10
C LEU A 103 6.37 1.20 2.38
N LEU A 104 5.15 0.94 2.87
CA LEU A 104 4.13 0.12 2.21
C LEU A 104 3.00 1.04 1.75
N GLU A 105 2.64 0.97 0.46
CA GLU A 105 1.42 1.58 -0.09
C GLU A 105 0.42 0.46 -0.38
N ILE A 106 -0.57 0.26 0.50
CA ILE A 106 -1.52 -0.85 0.42
C ILE A 106 -2.96 -0.43 0.72
N GLU A 107 -3.92 -1.31 0.43
CA GLU A 107 -5.35 -1.09 0.70
C GLU A 107 -5.69 -1.28 2.19
N LEU A 108 -6.86 -0.79 2.60
CA LEU A 108 -7.33 -0.79 3.99
C LEU A 108 -7.29 -2.19 4.64
N GLU A 109 -7.74 -3.21 3.92
CA GLU A 109 -7.75 -4.57 4.45
C GLU A 109 -6.33 -5.12 4.66
N GLY A 110 -5.40 -4.80 3.76
CA GLY A 110 -3.99 -5.13 3.94
C GLY A 110 -3.40 -4.41 5.15
N ALA A 111 -3.75 -3.14 5.37
CA ALA A 111 -3.28 -2.37 6.53
C ALA A 111 -3.71 -3.00 7.87
N ARG A 112 -4.94 -3.51 7.95
CA ARG A 112 -5.45 -4.27 9.11
C ARG A 112 -4.69 -5.56 9.35
N GLN A 113 -4.36 -6.30 8.29
CA GLN A 113 -3.53 -7.51 8.39
C GLN A 113 -2.11 -7.16 8.89
N VAL A 114 -1.50 -6.10 8.36
CA VAL A 114 -0.18 -5.63 8.82
C VAL A 114 -0.23 -5.17 10.28
N ARG A 115 -1.33 -4.56 10.74
CA ARG A 115 -1.49 -4.17 12.15
C ARG A 115 -1.36 -5.37 13.09
N GLN A 116 -1.88 -6.52 12.68
CA GLN A 116 -1.80 -7.77 13.45
C GLN A 116 -0.40 -8.39 13.38
N SER A 117 0.21 -8.41 12.18
CA SER A 117 1.50 -9.09 11.97
C SER A 117 2.73 -8.23 12.30
N PHE A 118 2.58 -6.91 12.33
CA PHE A 118 3.64 -5.93 12.57
C PHE A 118 3.12 -4.70 13.34
N PRO A 119 2.74 -4.86 14.63
CA PRO A 119 2.05 -3.80 15.40
C PRO A 119 2.90 -2.56 15.67
N SER A 120 4.23 -2.65 15.53
CA SER A 120 5.15 -1.52 15.69
C SER A 120 5.25 -0.62 14.46
N GLY A 121 4.66 -1.01 13.32
CA GLY A 121 4.62 -0.20 12.11
C GLY A 121 3.69 0.99 12.28
N PHE A 122 4.12 2.17 11.81
CA PHE A 122 3.36 3.41 11.89
C PHE A 122 2.46 3.55 10.66
N GLN A 123 1.15 3.50 10.85
CA GLN A 123 0.16 3.49 9.78
C GLN A 123 -0.55 4.84 9.64
N ILE A 124 -0.56 5.34 8.41
CA ILE A 124 -1.06 6.67 8.05
C ILE A 124 -2.24 6.48 7.09
N PHE A 125 -3.38 7.06 7.44
CA PHE A 125 -4.55 7.13 6.59
C PHE A 125 -4.57 8.44 5.80
N ILE A 126 -4.63 8.35 4.48
CA ILE A 126 -4.76 9.49 3.59
C ILE A 126 -6.23 9.68 3.26
N LYS A 127 -6.75 10.87 3.55
CA LYS A 127 -8.13 11.25 3.24
C LYS A 127 -8.20 12.43 2.28
N PRO A 128 -9.26 12.52 1.46
CA PRO A 128 -9.50 13.70 0.64
C PRO A 128 -9.95 14.88 1.54
N PRO A 129 -9.84 16.13 1.07
CA PRO A 129 -10.35 17.29 1.81
C PRO A 129 -11.87 17.26 1.94
N SER A 130 -12.57 16.65 0.99
CA SER A 130 -14.01 16.38 1.07
C SER A 130 -14.40 15.15 0.24
N PHE A 131 -15.61 14.64 0.44
CA PHE A 131 -16.12 13.53 -0.37
C PHE A 131 -16.40 13.95 -1.82
N GLU A 132 -16.87 15.18 -2.01
CA GLU A 132 -17.10 15.79 -3.33
C GLU A 132 -15.80 15.89 -4.13
N GLU A 133 -14.69 16.23 -3.48
CA GLU A 133 -13.38 16.28 -4.12
C GLU A 133 -12.91 14.88 -4.54
N LEU A 134 -13.17 13.87 -3.70
CA LEU A 134 -12.89 12.48 -4.06
C LEU A 134 -13.71 12.02 -5.27
N GLU A 135 -15.00 12.35 -5.28
CA GLU A 135 -15.88 12.06 -6.41
C GLU A 135 -15.41 12.75 -7.68
N ARG A 136 -15.04 14.03 -7.60
CA ARG A 136 -14.45 14.78 -8.72
C ARG A 136 -13.21 14.07 -9.27
N ARG A 137 -12.30 13.62 -8.41
CA ARG A 137 -11.07 12.87 -8.80
C ARG A 137 -11.38 11.51 -9.44
N ILE A 138 -12.37 10.78 -8.91
CA ILE A 138 -12.78 9.48 -9.46
C ILE A 138 -13.38 9.66 -10.86
N ARG A 139 -14.33 10.60 -11.01
CA ARG A 139 -14.98 10.92 -12.29
C ARG A 139 -14.01 11.48 -13.32
N GLY A 140 -13.07 12.34 -12.88
CA GLY A 140 -12.11 13.01 -13.75
C GLY A 140 -11.17 12.08 -14.52
N ARG A 141 -11.04 10.80 -14.12
CA ARG A 141 -10.27 9.81 -14.91
C ARG A 141 -10.94 9.44 -16.24
N GLY A 142 -12.25 9.62 -16.36
CA GLY A 142 -13.00 9.50 -17.64
C GLY A 142 -13.08 8.10 -18.25
N THR A 143 -12.62 7.05 -17.56
CA THR A 143 -12.54 5.69 -18.09
C THR A 143 -13.59 4.73 -17.53
N ASP A 144 -14.32 5.15 -16.50
CA ASP A 144 -15.22 4.28 -15.73
C ASP A 144 -16.68 4.57 -16.11
N SER A 145 -17.53 3.53 -16.15
CA SER A 145 -18.98 3.70 -16.28
C SER A 145 -19.59 4.29 -15.01
N GLU A 146 -20.80 4.86 -15.07
CA GLU A 146 -21.50 5.38 -13.89
C GLU A 146 -21.70 4.31 -12.82
N GLU A 147 -21.95 3.05 -13.21
CA GLU A 147 -22.08 1.95 -12.26
C GLU A 147 -20.74 1.63 -11.58
N ALA A 148 -19.62 1.72 -12.31
CA ALA A 148 -18.29 1.53 -11.75
C ALA A 148 -17.92 2.69 -10.79
N ILE A 149 -18.23 3.93 -11.16
CA ILE A 149 -18.03 5.11 -10.32
C ILE A 149 -18.83 4.98 -9.02
N SER A 150 -20.12 4.65 -9.10
CA SER A 150 -20.98 4.45 -7.93
C SER A 150 -20.42 3.39 -6.99
N ARG A 151 -20.00 2.23 -7.51
CA ARG A 151 -19.35 1.18 -6.70
C ARG A 151 -18.07 1.66 -6.00
N ARG A 152 -17.25 2.47 -6.69
CA ARG A 152 -16.03 3.04 -6.11
C ARG A 152 -16.35 4.05 -5.00
N LEU A 153 -17.39 4.86 -5.18
CA LEU A 153 -17.83 5.85 -4.19
C LEU A 153 -18.40 5.19 -2.93
N GLU A 154 -19.23 4.16 -3.07
CA GLU A 154 -19.73 3.39 -1.92
C GLU A 154 -18.59 2.75 -1.15
N ARG A 155 -17.65 2.13 -1.86
CA ARG A 155 -16.43 1.57 -1.24
C ARG A 155 -15.63 2.64 -0.51
N ALA A 156 -15.47 3.82 -1.11
CA ALA A 156 -14.73 4.92 -0.49
C ALA A 156 -15.39 5.41 0.82
N ARG A 157 -16.73 5.42 0.92
CA ARG A 157 -17.41 5.77 2.19
C ARG A 157 -17.07 4.80 3.30
N VAL A 158 -17.08 3.50 2.99
CA VAL A 158 -16.69 2.45 3.94
C VAL A 158 -15.22 2.62 4.34
N GLU A 159 -14.34 2.91 3.39
CA GLU A 159 -12.91 3.12 3.66
C GLU A 159 -12.66 4.36 4.52
N LEU A 160 -13.39 5.47 4.29
CA LEU A 160 -13.28 6.70 5.09
C LEU A 160 -13.73 6.53 6.53
N ALA A 161 -14.72 5.67 6.78
CA ALA A 161 -15.19 5.37 8.13
C ALA A 161 -14.12 4.67 8.99
N ALA A 162 -13.08 4.11 8.38
CA ALA A 162 -11.98 3.43 9.06
C ALA A 162 -10.82 4.36 9.48
N GLU A 163 -10.90 5.68 9.24
CA GLU A 163 -9.77 6.59 9.50
C GLU A 163 -9.27 6.56 10.95
N ALA A 164 -10.14 6.24 11.92
CA ALA A 164 -9.81 6.16 13.34
C ALA A 164 -8.99 4.93 13.73
N GLU A 165 -8.80 3.96 12.82
CA GLU A 165 -7.98 2.76 13.06
C GLU A 165 -6.46 3.04 12.96
N PHE A 166 -6.09 4.24 12.49
CA PHE A 166 -4.73 4.60 12.08
C PHE A 166 -4.04 5.54 13.05
N ASP A 167 -2.71 5.50 13.07
CA ASP A 167 -1.90 6.29 14.01
C ASP A 167 -1.88 7.78 13.66
N ALA A 168 -2.06 8.09 12.37
CA ALA A 168 -2.17 9.44 11.85
C ALA A 168 -3.15 9.50 10.68
N VAL A 169 -3.83 10.63 10.54
CA VAL A 169 -4.68 10.96 9.39
C VAL A 169 -4.10 12.19 8.70
N LEU A 170 -3.84 12.08 7.40
CA LEU A 170 -3.35 13.17 6.57
C LEU A 170 -4.42 13.54 5.54
N VAL A 171 -4.77 14.82 5.49
CA VAL A 171 -5.65 15.37 4.46
C VAL A 171 -4.83 15.70 3.23
N ASN A 172 -5.15 15.10 2.09
CA ASN A 172 -4.50 15.37 0.81
C ASN A 172 -5.26 16.44 0.02
N ASP A 173 -5.12 17.69 0.46
CA ASP A 173 -5.74 18.89 -0.08
C ASP A 173 -5.12 19.34 -1.41
N ASP A 174 -3.79 19.52 -1.44
CA ASP A 174 -3.01 19.94 -2.61
C ASP A 174 -1.86 18.97 -2.89
N LEU A 175 -1.73 18.55 -4.16
CA LEU A 175 -0.82 17.48 -4.62
C LEU A 175 0.43 18.03 -5.31
#